data_AF-F2CFF2-F1
#
_entry.id   AF-F2CFF2-F1
#
_cell.length_a   1.000
_cell.length_b   1.000
_cell.length_c   1.000
_cell.angle_alpha   90.00
_cell.angle_beta   90.00
_cell.angle_gamma   90.00
#
_symmetry.space_group_name_H-M   'P 1'
#
loop_
_entity.id
_entity.type
_entity.pdbx_description
1 polymer ?
#
loop_
_entity_poly.entity_id
_entity_poly.type
_entity_poly.pdbx_seq_one_letter_code
_entity_poly.pdbx_strand_id
1 'polypeptide(L)'
;MEEKEDKVINKKFAWILIGTIAILSLVVYLVGINSNGGSKSSGNNLDGTYYVYHRHNNTVIEDNILKIEGETALFKGAYVVKHGDDDSGDKWRVDTKRQVIVVQQTTSHEYPYILKGDLLTFNNDYYVKENSETYKKAEKMSELAYDTQY
;
A
#
# COMPACT_ATOMS: atom_id res chain seq x y z
N MET A 1 10.44 26.41 65.13
CA MET A 1 10.97 25.06 64.88
C MET A 1 10.12 24.46 63.79
N GLU A 2 10.72 24.27 62.62
CA GLU A 2 10.06 23.72 61.44
C GLU A 2 10.21 22.19 61.51
N GLU A 3 9.15 21.48 61.90
CA GLU A 3 9.11 20.02 61.81
C GLU A 3 8.95 19.64 60.33
N LYS A 4 10.02 19.11 59.75
CA LYS A 4 9.99 18.51 58.42
C LYS A 4 9.29 17.16 58.52
N GLU A 5 8.09 17.06 57.95
CA GLU A 5 7.41 15.78 57.73
C GLU A 5 8.26 14.89 56.83
N ASP A 6 9.00 13.96 57.42
CA ASP A 6 9.66 12.88 56.69
C ASP A 6 8.58 11.93 56.14
N LYS A 7 8.14 12.17 54.90
CA LYS A 7 7.29 11.24 54.15
C LYS A 7 8.06 9.96 53.85
N VAL A 8 7.96 8.99 54.75
CA VAL A 8 8.45 7.62 54.55
C VAL A 8 7.54 6.93 53.52
N ILE A 9 7.81 7.14 52.23
CA ILE A 9 7.17 6.37 51.16
C ILE A 9 7.64 4.92 51.32
N ASN A 10 6.72 4.06 51.77
CA ASN A 10 6.97 2.64 51.97
C ASN A 10 7.52 2.03 50.67
N LYS A 11 8.66 1.32 50.73
CA LYS A 11 9.30 0.69 49.55
C LYS A 11 8.31 -0.14 48.73
N LYS A 12 7.35 -0.81 49.36
CA LYS A 12 6.29 -1.56 48.66
C LYS A 12 5.39 -0.66 47.80
N PHE A 13 5.10 0.54 48.29
CA PHE A 13 4.32 1.56 47.58
C PHE A 13 5.09 2.13 46.37
N ALA A 14 6.41 2.31 46.51
CA ALA A 14 7.27 2.71 45.42
C ALA A 14 7.35 1.64 44.30
N TRP A 15 7.46 0.36 44.67
CA TRP A 15 7.46 -0.74 43.70
C TRP A 15 6.13 -0.89 42.95
N ILE A 16 4.99 -0.67 43.63
CA ILE A 16 3.67 -0.67 42.99
C ILE A 16 3.56 0.49 41.99
N LEU A 17 4.01 1.70 42.36
CA LEU A 17 3.99 2.86 41.47
C LEU A 17 4.82 2.65 40.19
N ILE A 18 6.02 2.09 40.33
CA ILE A 18 6.89 1.78 39.18
C ILE A 18 6.25 0.72 38.28
N GLY A 19 5.68 -0.34 38.86
CA GLY A 19 4.99 -1.40 38.11
C GLY A 19 3.81 -0.86 37.29
N THR A 20 3.00 0.02 37.89
CA THR A 20 1.86 0.64 37.20
C THR A 20 2.29 1.55 36.04
N ILE A 21 3.37 2.32 36.20
CA ILE A 21 3.93 3.16 35.14
C ILE A 21 4.47 2.32 33.99
N ALA A 22 5.15 1.20 34.28
CA ALA A 22 5.67 0.28 33.26
C ALA A 22 4.55 -0.39 32.44
N ILE A 23 3.45 -0.78 33.09
CA ILE A 23 2.29 -1.37 32.40
C ILE A 23 1.60 -0.31 31.53
N LEU A 24 1.41 0.91 32.02
CA LEU A 24 0.79 1.99 31.26
C LEU A 24 1.64 2.38 30.04
N SER A 25 2.96 2.44 30.18
CA SER A 25 3.87 2.73 29.06
C SER A 25 3.90 1.58 28.04
N LEU A 26 3.80 0.32 28.47
CA LEU A 26 3.65 -0.81 27.56
C LEU A 26 2.31 -0.77 26.81
N VAL A 27 1.21 -0.42 27.48
CA VAL A 27 -0.11 -0.26 26.84
C VAL A 27 -0.10 0.90 25.85
N VAL A 28 0.50 2.05 26.18
CA VAL A 28 0.66 3.18 25.25
C VAL A 28 1.58 2.81 24.08
N TYR A 29 2.64 2.03 24.30
CA TYR A 29 3.52 1.53 23.25
C TYR A 29 2.79 0.55 22.32
N LEU A 30 2.01 -0.40 22.86
CA LEU A 30 1.22 -1.36 22.09
C LEU A 30 0.05 -0.70 21.35
N VAL A 31 -0.66 0.23 21.98
CA VAL A 31 -1.71 1.02 21.33
C VAL A 31 -1.09 1.94 20.29
N GLY A 32 0.05 2.56 20.57
CA GLY A 32 0.81 3.36 19.60
C GLY A 32 1.29 2.55 18.41
N ILE A 33 1.65 1.27 18.57
CA ILE A 33 1.99 0.38 17.45
C ILE A 33 0.75 -0.14 16.71
N ASN A 34 -0.37 -0.40 17.39
CA ASN A 34 -1.61 -0.84 16.73
C ASN A 34 -2.40 0.31 16.09
N SER A 35 -2.29 1.54 16.60
CA SER A 35 -2.87 2.75 16.00
C SER A 35 -1.90 3.45 15.04
N ASN A 36 -0.58 3.23 15.18
CA ASN A 36 0.44 3.63 14.20
C ASN A 36 1.08 2.44 13.46
N GLY A 37 0.35 1.35 13.27
CA GLY A 37 0.62 0.44 12.16
C GLY A 37 0.20 1.19 10.88
N GLY A 38 0.93 2.22 10.45
CA GLY A 38 2.28 2.07 9.94
C GLY A 38 2.09 1.71 8.47
N SER A 39 1.67 2.65 7.64
CA SER A 39 2.54 3.75 7.20
C SER A 39 1.89 5.12 7.39
N LYS A 40 2.55 6.01 8.14
CA LYS A 40 2.52 7.42 7.73
C LYS A 40 3.17 7.43 6.36
N SER A 41 2.34 7.39 5.31
CA SER A 41 2.72 7.53 3.90
C SER A 41 3.58 8.79 3.78
N SER A 42 4.89 8.62 3.90
CA SER A 42 5.86 9.51 3.28
C SER A 42 5.47 9.46 1.82
N GLY A 43 4.77 10.50 1.35
CA GLY A 43 3.86 10.46 0.20
C GLY A 43 4.20 9.35 -0.77
N ASN A 44 3.46 8.23 -0.69
CA ASN A 44 3.70 7.02 -1.48
C ASN A 44 3.71 7.43 -2.96
N ASN A 45 4.89 7.72 -3.49
CA ASN A 45 5.03 8.11 -4.87
C ASN A 45 4.69 6.86 -5.69
N LEU A 46 3.52 6.90 -6.32
CA LEU A 46 3.05 5.83 -7.18
C LEU A 46 3.66 5.91 -8.57
N ASP A 47 4.45 6.94 -8.90
CA ASP A 47 5.03 7.12 -10.22
C ASP A 47 5.75 5.88 -10.73
N GLY A 48 5.44 5.51 -11.96
CA GLY A 48 6.09 4.42 -12.68
C GLY A 48 5.13 3.59 -13.52
N THR A 49 5.71 2.59 -14.17
CA THR A 49 4.99 1.59 -14.95
C THR A 49 4.73 0.37 -14.08
N TYR A 50 3.50 -0.12 -14.11
CA TYR A 50 3.08 -1.34 -13.43
C TYR A 50 2.42 -2.28 -14.43
N TYR A 51 2.50 -3.57 -14.15
CA TYR A 51 1.88 -4.61 -14.96
C TYR A 51 0.93 -5.42 -14.11
N VAL A 52 -0.16 -5.90 -14.70
CA VAL A 52 -1.09 -6.82 -14.02
C VAL A 52 -0.33 -8.07 -13.57
N TYR A 53 -0.56 -8.48 -12.32
CA TYR A 53 0.17 -9.56 -11.67
C TYR A 53 -0.78 -10.58 -11.07
N HIS A 54 -0.82 -11.79 -11.62
CA HIS A 54 -1.53 -12.92 -11.02
C HIS A 54 -0.69 -13.57 -9.93
N ARG A 55 -0.83 -13.04 -8.70
CA ARG A 55 -0.03 -13.45 -7.53
C ARG A 55 -0.05 -14.96 -7.25
N HIS A 56 -1.16 -15.65 -7.52
CA HIS A 56 -1.28 -17.08 -7.24
C HIS A 56 -0.43 -17.93 -8.18
N ASN A 57 -0.29 -17.48 -9.43
CA ASN A 57 0.49 -18.16 -10.47
C ASN A 57 1.92 -17.58 -10.57
N ASN A 58 2.21 -16.51 -9.82
CA ASN A 58 3.45 -15.74 -9.91
C ASN A 58 3.73 -15.27 -11.34
N THR A 59 2.70 -14.71 -11.98
CA THR A 59 2.72 -14.37 -13.41
C THR A 59 2.43 -12.89 -13.62
N VAL A 60 3.21 -12.24 -14.48
CA VAL A 60 2.99 -10.88 -14.96
C VAL A 60 2.44 -10.92 -16.38
N ILE A 61 1.39 -10.13 -16.61
CA ILE A 61 0.79 -9.91 -17.92
C ILE A 61 1.42 -8.67 -18.54
N GLU A 62 2.37 -8.84 -19.45
CA GLU A 62 3.22 -7.75 -19.94
C GLU A 62 2.50 -6.78 -20.90
N ASP A 63 1.40 -7.23 -21.49
CA ASP A 63 0.56 -6.41 -22.37
C ASP A 63 -0.64 -5.77 -21.64
N ASN A 64 -0.68 -5.84 -20.30
CA ASN A 64 -1.59 -5.06 -19.47
C ASN A 64 -0.81 -4.06 -18.62
N ILE A 65 -0.77 -2.81 -19.08
CA ILE A 65 0.14 -1.78 -18.58
C ILE A 65 -0.65 -0.68 -17.85
N LEU A 66 -0.23 -0.37 -16.64
CA LEU A 66 -0.71 0.77 -15.85
C LEU A 66 0.44 1.75 -15.63
N LYS A 67 0.38 2.92 -16.27
CA LYS A 67 1.37 3.99 -16.09
C LYS A 67 0.81 5.06 -15.16
N ILE A 68 1.52 5.39 -14.08
CA ILE A 68 1.13 6.42 -13.10
C ILE A 68 2.14 7.56 -13.15
N GLU A 69 1.63 8.80 -13.26
CA GLU A 69 2.42 10.04 -13.25
C GLU A 69 1.70 11.11 -12.42
N GLY A 70 2.11 11.26 -11.16
CA GLY A 70 1.50 12.18 -10.20
C GLY A 70 0.07 11.79 -9.86
N GLU A 71 -0.90 12.63 -10.24
CA GLU A 71 -2.32 12.44 -9.97
C GLU A 71 -3.07 11.76 -11.13
N THR A 72 -2.37 11.35 -12.19
CA THR A 72 -2.97 10.67 -13.35
C THR A 72 -2.45 9.25 -13.47
N ALA A 73 -3.30 8.37 -13.99
CA ALA A 73 -2.91 7.04 -14.41
C ALA A 73 -3.53 6.71 -15.78
N LEU A 74 -2.78 6.01 -16.62
CA LEU A 74 -3.23 5.51 -17.91
C LEU A 74 -3.13 3.99 -17.90
N PHE A 75 -4.27 3.34 -18.03
CA PHE A 75 -4.36 1.89 -18.16
C PHE A 75 -4.54 1.48 -19.62
N LYS A 76 -3.74 0.52 -20.07
CA LYS A 76 -3.79 -0.07 -21.40
C LYS A 76 -3.89 -1.58 -21.29
N GLY A 77 -5.01 -2.14 -21.74
CA GLY A 77 -5.13 -3.59 -21.94
C GLY A 77 -4.42 -4.06 -23.22
N ALA A 78 -4.33 -5.38 -23.42
CA ALA A 78 -3.50 -5.98 -24.48
C ALA A 78 -3.80 -5.48 -25.89
N TYR A 79 -5.09 -5.28 -26.21
CA TYR A 79 -5.49 -4.75 -27.51
C TYR A 79 -4.96 -3.32 -27.73
N VAL A 80 -5.06 -2.46 -26.72
CA VAL A 80 -4.64 -1.06 -26.78
C VAL A 80 -3.12 -0.96 -26.83
N VAL A 81 -2.40 -1.79 -26.07
CA VAL A 81 -0.92 -1.86 -26.16
C VAL A 81 -0.45 -2.20 -27.58
N LYS A 82 -1.18 -3.06 -28.30
CA LYS A 82 -0.81 -3.52 -29.63
C LYS A 82 -1.23 -2.58 -30.77
N HIS A 83 -2.37 -1.91 -30.64
CA HIS A 83 -3.02 -1.19 -31.74
C HIS A 83 -3.26 0.29 -31.48
N GLY A 84 -3.14 0.73 -30.23
CA GLY A 84 -3.33 2.11 -29.82
C GLY A 84 -2.05 2.94 -29.92
N ASP A 85 -2.21 4.26 -29.91
CA ASP A 85 -1.11 5.20 -29.75
C ASP A 85 -0.70 5.33 -28.27
N ASP A 86 0.29 6.17 -27.97
CA ASP A 86 0.82 6.32 -26.61
C ASP A 86 -0.22 6.79 -25.57
N ASP A 87 -1.21 7.59 -25.99
CA ASP A 87 -2.22 8.21 -25.13
C ASP A 87 -3.56 7.45 -25.07
N SER A 88 -3.70 6.41 -25.89
CA SER A 88 -4.86 5.53 -25.90
C SER A 88 -4.96 4.69 -24.61
N GLY A 89 -6.19 4.36 -24.21
CA GLY A 89 -6.46 3.60 -22.99
C GLY A 89 -7.38 4.33 -22.03
N ASP A 90 -7.56 3.76 -20.85
CA ASP A 90 -8.44 4.29 -19.83
C ASP A 90 -7.67 5.25 -18.92
N LYS A 91 -8.12 6.51 -18.89
CA LYS A 91 -7.54 7.55 -18.03
C LYS A 91 -8.22 7.53 -16.66
N TRP A 92 -7.42 7.36 -15.63
CA TRP A 92 -7.84 7.34 -14.23
C TRP A 92 -7.17 8.48 -13.46
N ARG A 93 -7.72 8.79 -12.28
CA ARG A 93 -7.14 9.78 -11.36
C ARG A 93 -6.62 9.09 -10.11
N VAL A 94 -5.43 9.48 -9.66
CA VAL A 94 -4.80 9.00 -8.44
C VAL A 94 -4.91 10.10 -7.38
N ASP A 95 -5.55 9.80 -6.26
CA ASP A 95 -5.60 10.69 -5.09
C ASP A 95 -4.80 10.06 -3.95
N THR A 96 -3.54 10.46 -3.84
CA THR A 96 -2.62 9.95 -2.80
C THR A 96 -2.94 10.46 -1.40
N LYS A 97 -3.69 11.56 -1.28
CA LYS A 97 -4.13 12.11 0.01
C LYS A 97 -5.27 11.29 0.60
N ARG A 98 -6.22 10.87 -0.24
CA ARG A 98 -7.34 10.01 0.12
C ARG A 98 -7.02 8.52 -0.02
N GLN A 99 -5.87 8.18 -0.61
CA GLN A 99 -5.40 6.83 -0.90
C GLN A 99 -6.40 6.03 -1.76
N VAL A 100 -6.92 6.67 -2.81
CA VAL A 100 -7.88 6.08 -3.77
C VAL A 100 -7.43 6.29 -5.22
N ILE A 101 -7.79 5.34 -6.08
CA ILE A 101 -7.74 5.46 -7.54
C ILE A 101 -9.18 5.61 -8.03
N VAL A 102 -9.42 6.63 -8.83
CA VAL A 102 -10.74 6.95 -9.39
C VAL A 102 -10.76 6.54 -10.86
N VAL A 103 -11.57 5.53 -11.15
CA VAL A 103 -11.74 4.96 -12.49
C VAL A 103 -13.02 5.52 -13.09
N GLN A 104 -12.91 6.16 -14.26
CA GLN A 104 -14.05 6.66 -15.02
C GLN A 104 -14.45 5.64 -16.09
N GLN A 105 -15.55 4.94 -15.85
CA GLN A 105 -16.23 4.11 -16.85
C GLN A 105 -17.57 4.78 -17.20
N THR A 106 -18.70 4.08 -17.14
CA THR A 106 -20.06 4.66 -17.23
C THR A 106 -20.38 5.57 -16.05
N THR A 107 -19.83 5.26 -14.87
CA THR A 107 -19.85 6.11 -13.67
C THR A 107 -18.47 6.14 -13.03
N SER A 108 -18.19 7.20 -12.28
CA SER A 108 -16.94 7.32 -11.52
C SER A 108 -16.97 6.40 -10.31
N HIS A 109 -16.03 5.47 -10.24
CA HIS A 109 -15.84 4.57 -9.09
C HIS A 109 -14.53 4.88 -8.39
N GLU A 110 -14.54 4.92 -7.06
CA GLU A 110 -13.34 5.12 -6.25
C GLU A 110 -12.93 3.79 -5.62
N TYR A 111 -11.70 3.38 -5.89
CA TYR A 111 -11.11 2.16 -5.34
C TYR A 111 -10.01 2.53 -4.35
N PRO A 112 -10.12 2.15 -3.06
CA PRO A 112 -9.00 2.29 -2.14
C PRO A 112 -7.84 1.42 -2.63
N TYR A 113 -6.62 1.95 -2.56
CA TYR A 113 -5.43 1.22 -2.95
C TYR A 113 -4.51 0.92 -1.77
N ILE A 114 -3.69 -0.11 -1.90
CA ILE A 114 -2.63 -0.47 -0.98
C ILE A 114 -1.34 -0.60 -1.78
N LEU A 115 -0.28 0.11 -1.36
CA LEU A 115 1.07 -0.08 -1.87
C LEU A 115 1.91 -0.75 -0.78
N LYS A 116 2.43 -1.96 -1.06
CA LYS A 116 3.35 -2.70 -0.17
C LYS A 116 4.59 -3.09 -0.97
N GLY A 117 5.70 -2.38 -0.73
CA GLY A 117 6.92 -2.58 -1.51
C GLY A 117 6.70 -2.19 -2.98
N ASP A 118 6.87 -3.15 -3.89
CA ASP A 118 6.67 -3.04 -5.33
C ASP A 118 5.28 -3.45 -5.82
N LEU A 119 4.40 -3.87 -4.89
CA LEU A 119 3.06 -4.36 -5.20
C LEU A 119 1.99 -3.30 -4.88
N LEU A 120 1.28 -2.88 -5.92
CA LEU A 120 0.08 -2.05 -5.84
C LEU A 120 -1.16 -2.95 -5.92
N THR A 121 -2.17 -2.69 -5.09
CA THR A 121 -3.42 -3.47 -5.06
C THR A 121 -4.61 -2.53 -4.97
N PHE A 122 -5.58 -2.66 -5.86
CA PHE A 122 -6.87 -1.97 -5.83
C PHE A 122 -7.85 -2.75 -6.71
N ASN A 123 -9.17 -2.56 -6.53
CA ASN A 123 -10.20 -3.27 -7.31
C ASN A 123 -10.08 -4.82 -7.32
N ASN A 124 -9.49 -5.41 -6.27
CA ASN A 124 -9.13 -6.85 -6.20
C ASN A 124 -8.04 -7.31 -7.19
N ASP A 125 -7.45 -6.37 -7.92
CA ASP A 125 -6.35 -6.63 -8.85
C ASP A 125 -5.02 -6.31 -8.19
N TYR A 126 -3.98 -7.01 -8.65
CA TYR A 126 -2.61 -6.79 -8.21
C TYR A 126 -1.78 -6.29 -9.38
N TYR A 127 -0.94 -5.30 -9.11
CA TYR A 127 -0.05 -4.68 -10.07
C TYR A 127 1.35 -4.65 -9.51
N VAL A 128 2.34 -5.07 -10.30
CA VAL A 128 3.74 -5.06 -9.89
C VAL A 128 4.51 -3.99 -10.65
N LYS A 129 5.35 -3.24 -9.93
CA LYS A 129 6.17 -2.19 -10.53
C LYS A 129 7.22 -2.78 -11.46
N GLU A 130 7.40 -2.18 -12.62
CA GLU A 130 8.45 -2.53 -13.58
C GLU A 130 9.83 -2.55 -12.92
N ASN A 131 10.72 -3.45 -13.36
CA ASN A 131 12.10 -3.60 -12.88
C ASN A 131 12.28 -3.93 -11.38
N SER A 132 11.19 -4.10 -10.65
CA SER A 132 11.21 -4.58 -9.27
C SER A 132 11.68 -6.04 -9.17
N GLU A 133 12.04 -6.47 -7.97
CA GLU A 133 12.44 -7.86 -7.73
C GLU A 133 11.29 -8.84 -7.97
N THR A 134 10.05 -8.47 -7.61
CA THR A 134 8.88 -9.30 -7.89
C THR A 134 8.65 -9.43 -9.39
N TYR A 135 8.71 -8.32 -10.14
CA TYR A 135 8.60 -8.34 -11.59
C TYR A 135 9.68 -9.21 -12.25
N LYS A 136 10.94 -9.07 -11.83
CA LYS A 136 12.07 -9.86 -12.37
C LYS A 136 11.92 -11.36 -12.12
N LYS A 137 11.35 -11.77 -10.99
CA LYS A 137 11.20 -13.19 -10.61
C LYS A 137 9.90 -13.85 -11.10
N ALA A 138 8.89 -13.07 -11.46
CA ALA A 138 7.64 -13.60 -11.99
C ALA A 138 7.84 -14.22 -13.39
N GLU A 139 6.98 -15.15 -13.76
CA GLU A 139 6.82 -15.57 -15.15
C GLU A 139 6.19 -14.41 -15.96
N LYS A 140 6.56 -14.26 -17.23
CA LYS A 140 6.03 -13.22 -18.11
C LYS A 140 5.26 -13.86 -19.24
N MET A 141 4.07 -13.35 -19.49
CA MET A 141 3.25 -13.79 -20.61
C MET A 141 2.32 -12.68 -21.10
N SER A 142 1.75 -12.87 -22.27
CA SER A 142 0.65 -12.05 -22.77
C SER A 142 -0.68 -12.48 -22.14
N GLU A 143 -1.66 -11.59 -22.16
CA GLU A 143 -3.04 -11.87 -21.72
C GLU A 143 -3.60 -13.10 -22.45
N LEU A 144 -3.42 -13.16 -23.77
CA LEU A 144 -3.87 -14.29 -24.58
C LEU A 144 -3.21 -15.63 -24.19
N ALA A 145 -1.92 -15.61 -23.85
CA ALA A 145 -1.22 -16.82 -23.43
C ALA A 145 -1.71 -17.28 -22.05
N TYR A 146 -1.98 -16.34 -21.15
CA TYR A 146 -2.53 -16.64 -19.83
C TYR A 146 -3.94 -17.25 -19.93
N ASP A 147 -4.84 -16.63 -20.71
CA ASP A 147 -6.24 -17.06 -20.88
C ASP A 147 -6.40 -18.40 -21.58
N THR A 148 -5.38 -18.84 -22.33
CA THR A 148 -5.40 -20.15 -23.00
C THR A 148 -4.81 -21.26 -22.14
N GLN A 149 -4.12 -20.91 -21.06
CA GLN A 149 -3.46 -21.86 -20.15
C GLN A 149 -4.29 -22.14 -18.88
N TYR A 150 -5.17 -21.22 -18.47
CA TYR A 150 -5.92 -21.27 -17.21
C TYR A 150 -7.42 -20.99 -17.41
#